data_AF-A0A8T2IXZ7-F1
#
_entry.id   AF-A0A8T2IXZ7-F1
#
_cell.length_a   1.000
_cell.length_b   1.000
_cell.length_c   1.000
_cell.angle_alpha   90.00
_cell.angle_beta   90.00
_cell.angle_gamma   90.00
#
_symmetry.space_group_name_H-M   'P 1'
#
loop_
_entity.id
_entity.type
_entity.pdbx_description
1 polymer ?
#
loop_
_entity_poly.entity_id
_entity_poly.type
_entity_poly.pdbx_seq_one_letter_code
_entity_poly.pdbx_strand_id
1 'polypeptide(L)'
;MAVCLFSSFFFFSSLVLVFGNPFGRWTYISPDELEVKGAAEVAVREFNRVNGLEEMYRNLRIMEATKQIVSGVKYNLTVVLERTQCKKGQDVMPDTCLHVYTPSLGMKCYFSILTVPWLNQTKVLHQMCSQERLITEISDTELSSRENAYSPKLKNEMLETMTLFKDFVTTYNKTYSDQKEATRRLQIFSENLQKAQKLQEMDQGTAEYGVTKYSDLTEDEFRSLYLNPLLSSQPPRPMKKAVVPQISPPAEWDWRDHGAVTEVKNQGMCGSCWAFSVIGNIEGQWFLKKGSLISLSEQELVDCDKVDKACGGGLPSNAYEAIEKLGGVETERDYSYQGHKEPCSFSANKVSAYINSSMEISKDENEIASWLAQNGPISIALNAFAMQFYRKGISHPFRILCNPWMIDHAVLLVGFGERNGIPFWAIKNSWGTEWGEQGYYYLYRGSGACGMNTMCSSAVVN
;
A
#
# COMPACT_ATOMS: atom_id res chain seq x y z
N MET A 1 -27.76 -46.23 -17.18
CA MET A 1 -27.67 -45.71 -18.56
C MET A 1 -27.01 -44.33 -18.45
N ALA A 2 -25.70 -44.21 -18.58
CA ALA A 2 -24.88 -44.27 -19.80
C ALA A 2 -25.24 -43.14 -20.79
N VAL A 3 -24.41 -42.08 -20.90
CA VAL A 3 -23.43 -41.80 -22.01
C VAL A 3 -24.10 -40.90 -23.08
N CYS A 4 -23.57 -39.80 -23.65
CA CYS A 4 -22.25 -39.35 -24.17
C CYS A 4 -22.24 -37.79 -24.18
N LEU A 5 -21.18 -37.03 -23.86
CA LEU A 5 -19.91 -36.77 -24.59
C LEU A 5 -20.05 -36.06 -25.95
N PHE A 6 -19.46 -34.86 -26.07
CA PHE A 6 -18.64 -34.30 -27.16
C PHE A 6 -18.00 -33.01 -26.60
N SER A 7 -16.76 -32.98 -26.09
CA SER A 7 -15.45 -32.92 -26.76
C SER A 7 -15.30 -31.87 -27.86
N SER A 8 -14.51 -30.84 -27.59
CA SER A 8 -13.71 -30.10 -28.58
C SER A 8 -12.48 -29.55 -27.85
N PHE A 9 -11.35 -30.23 -28.04
CA PHE A 9 -9.99 -29.78 -27.75
C PHE A 9 -9.36 -29.20 -29.03
N PHE A 10 -8.23 -28.50 -28.85
CA PHE A 10 -7.27 -27.91 -29.82
C PHE A 10 -7.41 -26.40 -30.11
N PHE A 11 -6.34 -25.59 -30.11
CA PHE A 11 -5.00 -25.58 -29.48
C PHE A 11 -4.45 -24.17 -29.78
N PHE A 12 -3.90 -23.45 -28.79
CA PHE A 12 -2.77 -22.55 -29.03
C PHE A 12 -1.80 -22.65 -27.85
N SER A 13 -0.72 -23.39 -28.12
CA SER A 13 0.60 -23.37 -27.48
C SER A 13 1.20 -21.96 -27.67
N SER A 14 1.98 -21.34 -26.78
CA SER A 14 3.13 -21.83 -26.01
C SER A 14 3.48 -20.86 -24.87
N LEU A 15 4.16 -21.39 -23.83
CA LEU A 15 4.72 -20.71 -22.64
C LEU A 15 3.75 -20.40 -21.49
N VAL A 16 3.20 -21.46 -20.89
CA VAL A 16 2.86 -21.46 -19.46
C VAL A 16 3.77 -22.50 -18.80
N LEU A 17 4.87 -22.03 -18.20
CA LEU A 17 5.67 -22.84 -17.28
C LEU A 17 5.21 -22.55 -15.85
N VAL A 18 4.40 -23.47 -15.34
CA VAL A 18 4.44 -24.06 -13.99
C VAL A 18 4.76 -23.09 -12.83
N PHE A 19 3.74 -22.63 -12.10
CA PHE A 19 3.70 -22.74 -10.64
C PHE A 19 2.22 -22.77 -10.19
N GLY A 20 1.86 -23.87 -9.53
CA GLY A 20 0.51 -24.06 -8.98
C GLY A 20 0.23 -23.09 -7.82
N ASN A 21 -1.05 -22.79 -7.65
CA ASN A 21 -1.62 -21.94 -6.61
C ASN A 21 -1.12 -22.36 -5.20
N PRO A 22 -0.33 -21.55 -4.47
CA PRO A 22 0.38 -21.98 -3.25
C PRO A 22 -0.42 -21.85 -1.94
N PHE A 23 -1.69 -21.42 -1.99
CA PHE A 23 -2.45 -21.19 -0.77
C PHE A 23 -2.69 -22.48 0.03
N GLY A 24 -2.27 -22.47 1.30
CA GLY A 24 -2.49 -23.56 2.25
C GLY A 24 -1.59 -24.80 2.07
N ARG A 25 -0.73 -24.87 1.05
CA ARG A 25 0.22 -25.99 0.86
C ARG A 25 1.62 -25.61 1.30
N TRP A 26 2.34 -26.60 1.83
CA TRP A 26 3.78 -26.49 2.06
C TRP A 26 4.50 -26.53 0.72
N THR A 27 5.44 -25.61 0.54
CA THR A 27 6.31 -25.53 -0.63
C THR A 27 7.75 -25.51 -0.18
N TYR A 28 8.63 -26.17 -0.94
CA TYR A 28 10.07 -26.09 -0.69
C TYR A 28 10.58 -24.69 -1.04
N ILE A 29 11.51 -24.21 -0.24
CA ILE A 29 12.22 -22.96 -0.47
C ILE A 29 13.70 -23.19 -0.26
N SER A 30 14.54 -22.54 -1.07
CA SER A 30 15.98 -22.69 -0.96
C SER A 30 16.46 -22.22 0.44
N PRO A 31 17.30 -23.01 1.13
CA PRO A 31 17.94 -22.61 2.38
C PRO A 31 18.75 -21.32 2.29
N ASP A 32 19.13 -20.91 1.07
CA ASP A 32 19.92 -19.72 0.82
C ASP A 32 19.13 -18.41 0.70
N GLU A 33 17.80 -18.48 0.63
CA GLU A 33 16.93 -17.30 0.52
C GLU A 33 17.07 -16.39 1.74
N LEU A 34 17.06 -15.07 1.51
CA LEU A 34 17.24 -14.08 2.57
C LEU A 34 16.15 -14.19 3.65
N GLU A 35 14.91 -14.46 3.25
CA GLU A 35 13.79 -14.66 4.17
C GLU A 35 13.96 -15.89 5.07
N VAL A 36 14.61 -16.94 4.56
CA VAL A 36 14.92 -18.17 5.31
C VAL A 36 16.07 -17.93 6.29
N LYS A 37 17.11 -17.21 5.87
CA LYS A 37 18.24 -16.82 6.72
C LYS A 37 17.79 -15.94 7.89
N GLY A 38 16.98 -14.92 7.62
CA GLY A 38 16.43 -14.05 8.66
C GLY A 38 15.55 -14.80 9.67
N ALA A 39 14.70 -15.72 9.20
CA ALA A 39 13.90 -16.57 10.09
C ALA A 39 14.79 -17.47 10.97
N ALA A 40 15.84 -18.07 10.40
CA ALA A 40 16.79 -18.90 11.15
C ALA A 40 17.54 -18.10 12.24
N GLU A 41 17.96 -16.86 11.95
CA GLU A 41 18.62 -16.00 12.95
C GLU A 41 17.71 -15.69 14.15
N VAL A 42 16.44 -15.40 13.91
CA VAL A 42 15.46 -15.18 14.99
C VAL A 42 15.26 -16.46 15.79
N ALA A 43 15.20 -17.61 15.13
CA ALA A 43 15.08 -18.90 15.79
C ALA A 43 16.28 -19.23 16.67
N VAL A 44 17.50 -18.96 16.22
CA VAL A 44 18.74 -19.16 17.00
C VAL A 44 18.82 -18.20 18.19
N ARG A 45 18.43 -16.92 17.99
CA ARG A 45 18.35 -15.95 19.09
C ARG A 45 17.37 -16.42 20.17
N GLU A 46 16.19 -16.86 19.77
CA GLU A 46 15.19 -17.38 20.72
C GLU A 46 15.67 -18.66 21.40
N PHE A 47 16.29 -19.58 20.64
CA PHE A 47 16.88 -20.80 21.19
C PHE A 47 17.91 -20.46 22.29
N ASN A 48 18.85 -19.55 22.01
CA ASN A 48 19.84 -19.08 22.99
C ASN A 48 19.19 -18.43 24.21
N ARG A 49 18.08 -17.71 24.04
CA ARG A 49 17.36 -17.08 25.14
C ARG A 49 16.71 -18.10 26.08
N VAL A 50 16.13 -19.18 25.55
CA VAL A 50 15.28 -20.09 26.34
C VAL A 50 15.93 -21.41 26.73
N ASN A 51 17.01 -21.83 26.05
CA ASN A 51 17.68 -23.07 26.41
C ASN A 51 18.42 -22.91 27.77
N GLY A 52 18.65 -24.01 28.49
CA GLY A 52 19.29 -23.99 29.82
C GLY A 52 20.82 -24.03 29.81
N LEU A 53 21.47 -23.91 28.66
CA LEU A 53 22.92 -24.08 28.50
C LEU A 53 23.66 -22.76 28.78
N GLU A 54 24.91 -22.82 29.24
CA GLU A 54 25.70 -21.61 29.53
C GLU A 54 26.21 -20.94 28.25
N GLU A 55 26.54 -21.74 27.25
CA GLU A 55 27.13 -21.30 25.99
C GLU A 55 26.06 -20.92 24.96
N MET A 56 26.42 -19.97 24.09
CA MET A 56 25.61 -19.58 22.94
C MET A 56 25.91 -20.46 21.73
N TYR A 57 24.90 -20.64 20.90
CA TYR A 57 24.96 -21.37 19.64
C TYR A 57 24.78 -20.41 18.47
N ARG A 58 25.41 -20.72 17.34
CA ARG A 58 25.19 -19.99 16.08
C ARG A 58 24.73 -20.94 14.98
N ASN A 59 24.15 -20.37 13.93
CA ASN A 59 23.75 -21.13 12.76
C ASN A 59 24.99 -21.58 11.98
N LEU A 60 25.22 -22.90 11.90
CA LEU A 60 26.27 -23.46 11.04
C LEU A 60 25.75 -23.58 9.60
N ARG A 61 24.55 -24.16 9.43
CA ARG A 61 23.89 -24.32 8.13
C ARG A 61 22.40 -24.62 8.27
N ILE A 62 21.64 -24.26 7.24
CA ILE A 62 20.23 -24.63 7.10
C ILE A 62 20.17 -25.81 6.12
N MET A 63 19.72 -26.97 6.59
CA MET A 63 19.64 -28.20 5.78
C MET A 63 18.43 -28.18 4.86
N GLU A 64 17.27 -27.78 5.38
CA GLU A 64 16.01 -27.81 4.67
C GLU A 64 15.12 -26.65 5.13
N ALA A 65 14.37 -26.09 4.18
CA ALA A 65 13.39 -25.07 4.45
C ALA A 65 12.12 -25.32 3.62
N THR A 66 10.97 -25.22 4.28
CA THR A 66 9.67 -25.20 3.61
C THR A 66 8.87 -24.00 4.11
N LYS A 67 8.03 -23.44 3.25
CA LYS A 67 7.13 -22.35 3.59
C LYS A 67 5.68 -22.65 3.26
N GLN A 68 4.79 -22.07 4.04
CA GLN A 68 3.34 -22.10 3.85
C GLN A 68 2.77 -20.70 4.07
N ILE A 69 1.97 -20.24 3.12
CA ILE A 69 1.27 -18.96 3.22
C ILE A 69 -0.02 -19.15 4.02
N VAL A 70 -0.16 -18.43 5.14
CA VAL A 70 -1.30 -18.39 6.06
C VAL A 70 -1.64 -16.92 6.37
N SER A 71 -2.13 -16.57 7.57
CA SER A 71 -2.24 -15.18 8.06
C SER A 71 -0.87 -14.52 8.36
N GLY A 72 0.15 -14.89 7.59
CA GLY A 72 1.59 -14.72 7.81
C GLY A 72 2.34 -15.71 6.90
N VAL A 73 3.67 -15.76 6.98
CA VAL A 73 4.46 -16.82 6.35
C VAL A 73 4.97 -17.76 7.43
N LYS A 74 4.53 -19.01 7.36
CA LYS A 74 5.00 -20.07 8.27
C LYS A 74 6.18 -20.78 7.62
N TYR A 75 7.30 -20.84 8.33
CA TYR A 75 8.49 -21.59 7.93
C TYR A 75 8.66 -22.82 8.81
N ASN A 76 9.05 -23.93 8.19
CA ASN A 76 9.65 -25.07 8.90
C ASN A 76 11.10 -25.21 8.43
N LEU A 77 12.03 -25.06 9.37
CA LEU A 77 13.46 -25.05 9.11
C LEU A 77 14.12 -26.22 9.86
N THR A 78 15.02 -26.91 9.16
CA THR A 78 15.96 -27.85 9.77
C THR A 78 17.34 -27.20 9.72
N VAL A 79 17.91 -26.90 10.88
CA VAL A 79 19.14 -26.12 11.02
C VAL A 79 20.15 -26.92 11.84
N VAL A 80 21.42 -26.90 11.45
CA VAL A 80 22.53 -27.38 12.30
C VAL A 80 23.10 -26.18 13.03
N LEU A 81 23.11 -26.26 14.35
CA LEU A 81 23.73 -25.27 15.21
C LEU A 81 25.09 -25.78 15.67
N GLU A 82 26.02 -24.86 15.86
CA GLU A 82 27.31 -25.17 16.47
C GLU A 82 27.53 -24.33 17.74
N ARG A 83 28.21 -24.92 18.70
CA ARG A 83 28.51 -24.28 19.98
C ARG A 83 29.61 -23.24 19.82
N THR A 84 29.40 -22.05 20.37
CA THR A 84 30.39 -20.96 20.41
C THR A 84 31.05 -20.86 21.78
N GLN A 85 32.17 -20.16 21.88
CA GLN A 85 32.82 -19.85 23.16
C GLN A 85 32.15 -18.72 23.95
N CYS A 86 31.13 -18.07 23.37
CA CYS A 86 30.43 -16.98 24.02
C CYS A 86 29.46 -17.51 25.08
N LYS A 87 29.41 -16.84 26.23
CA LYS A 87 28.50 -17.17 27.34
C LYS A 87 27.26 -16.30 27.32
N LYS A 88 26.14 -16.83 27.79
CA LYS A 88 24.92 -16.04 28.00
C LYS A 88 25.15 -14.90 28.99
N GLY A 89 24.61 -13.73 28.68
CA GLY A 89 24.77 -12.51 29.48
C GLY A 89 25.96 -11.63 29.07
N GLN A 90 26.76 -12.04 28.07
CA GLN A 90 27.68 -11.15 27.39
C GLN A 90 26.91 -10.32 26.34
N ASP A 91 27.19 -9.02 26.24
CA ASP A 91 26.58 -8.12 25.24
C ASP A 91 27.21 -8.31 23.85
N VAL A 92 27.10 -9.54 23.32
CA VAL A 92 27.71 -9.98 22.07
C VAL A 92 26.66 -10.75 21.27
N MET A 93 26.52 -10.44 19.98
CA MET A 93 25.62 -11.18 19.10
C MET A 93 26.20 -12.57 18.80
N PRO A 94 25.38 -13.65 18.79
CA PRO A 94 25.88 -15.01 18.54
C PRO A 94 26.67 -15.17 17.23
N ASP A 95 26.28 -14.45 16.18
CA ASP A 95 26.92 -14.54 14.86
C ASP A 95 28.28 -13.81 14.80
N THR A 96 28.58 -12.93 15.76
CA THR A 96 29.89 -12.27 15.88
C THR A 96 30.88 -13.06 16.74
N CYS A 97 30.47 -14.22 17.27
CA CYS A 97 31.34 -15.14 17.99
C CYS A 97 32.20 -15.95 16.99
N LEU A 98 33.40 -15.44 16.71
CA LEU A 98 34.33 -15.99 15.71
C LEU A 98 35.05 -17.28 16.15
N HIS A 99 34.97 -17.68 17.42
CA HIS A 99 35.66 -18.85 17.96
C HIS A 99 34.70 -19.99 18.34
N VAL A 100 34.94 -21.16 17.75
CA VAL A 100 34.18 -22.41 17.91
C VAL A 100 35.04 -23.43 18.70
N TYR A 101 34.41 -24.32 19.47
CA TYR A 101 35.12 -25.39 20.17
C TYR A 101 35.60 -26.49 19.21
N THR A 102 36.77 -27.07 19.50
CA THR A 102 37.31 -28.26 18.82
C THR A 102 37.41 -29.43 19.79
N PRO A 103 36.83 -30.62 19.50
CA PRO A 103 36.13 -30.98 18.26
C PRO A 103 34.79 -30.23 18.12
N SER A 104 34.45 -29.88 16.89
CA SER A 104 33.23 -29.14 16.57
C SER A 104 32.01 -30.06 16.66
N LEU A 105 31.26 -29.93 17.75
CA LEU A 105 29.99 -30.62 17.96
C LEU A 105 28.85 -29.78 17.34
N GLY A 106 27.95 -30.47 16.66
CA GLY A 106 26.78 -29.90 16.03
C GLY A 106 25.49 -30.42 16.67
N MET A 107 24.46 -29.58 16.65
CA MET A 107 23.13 -29.89 17.14
C MET A 107 22.11 -29.68 16.03
N LYS A 108 21.36 -30.73 15.65
CA LYS A 108 20.31 -30.60 14.65
C LYS A 108 19.03 -30.10 15.32
N CYS A 109 18.56 -28.94 14.89
CA CYS A 109 17.36 -28.28 15.39
C CYS A 109 16.30 -28.16 14.31
N TYR A 110 15.05 -28.39 14.69
CA TYR A 110 13.86 -28.13 13.91
C TYR A 110 13.13 -26.94 14.50
N PHE A 111 12.83 -25.95 13.67
CA PHE A 111 12.11 -24.74 14.05
C PHE A 111 10.84 -24.58 13.20
N SER A 112 9.73 -24.27 13.85
CA SER A 112 8.52 -23.78 13.19
C SER A 112 8.31 -22.32 13.57
N ILE A 113 8.29 -21.44 12.58
CA ILE A 113 8.37 -19.98 12.76
C ILE A 113 7.21 -19.35 12.01
N LEU A 114 6.49 -18.42 12.66
CA LEU A 114 5.52 -17.56 12.00
C LEU A 114 6.10 -16.17 11.88
N THR A 115 6.27 -15.72 10.64
CA THR A 115 6.60 -14.33 10.34
C THR A 115 5.32 -13.62 9.87
N VAL A 116 5.13 -12.40 10.33
CA VAL A 116 4.10 -11.48 9.86
C VAL A 116 4.85 -10.23 9.40
N PRO A 117 5.43 -10.25 8.18
CA PRO A 117 6.36 -9.22 7.73
C PRO A 117 5.78 -7.80 7.84
N TRP A 118 4.48 -7.66 7.56
CA TRP A 118 3.74 -6.38 7.63
C TRP A 118 3.47 -5.86 9.05
N LEU A 119 3.65 -6.67 10.09
CA LEU A 119 3.61 -6.21 11.49
C LEU A 119 5.01 -6.15 12.11
N ASN A 120 6.06 -6.44 11.34
CA ASN A 120 7.42 -6.66 11.82
C ASN A 120 7.48 -7.64 13.01
N GLN A 121 6.61 -8.65 12.98
CA GLN A 121 6.50 -9.64 14.04
C GLN A 121 7.03 -10.98 13.55
N THR A 122 7.95 -11.56 14.30
CA THR A 122 8.40 -12.94 14.11
C THR A 122 8.27 -13.69 15.41
N LYS A 123 7.62 -14.85 15.37
CA LYS A 123 7.40 -15.71 16.53
C LYS A 123 7.85 -17.13 16.22
N VAL A 124 8.73 -17.67 17.06
CA VAL A 124 9.03 -19.10 17.08
C VAL A 124 7.85 -19.82 17.73
N LEU A 125 7.17 -20.68 16.97
CA LEU A 125 6.01 -21.43 17.43
C LEU A 125 6.42 -22.74 18.12
N HIS A 126 7.43 -23.40 17.57
CA HIS A 126 7.94 -24.68 18.06
C HIS A 126 9.44 -24.75 17.79
N GLN A 127 10.19 -25.29 18.75
CA GLN A 127 11.58 -25.68 18.57
C GLN A 127 11.83 -27.09 19.13
N MET A 128 12.62 -27.90 18.43
CA MET A 128 13.12 -29.20 18.89
C MET A 128 14.56 -29.35 18.48
N CYS A 129 15.43 -29.74 19.40
CA CYS A 129 16.84 -29.97 19.07
C CYS A 129 17.28 -31.35 19.54
N SER A 130 18.15 -31.99 18.76
CA SER A 130 18.76 -33.27 19.11
C SER A 130 19.86 -33.10 20.17
N GLN A 131 20.40 -34.21 20.65
CA GLN A 131 21.69 -34.19 21.35
C GLN A 131 22.81 -33.77 20.38
N GLU A 132 23.87 -33.19 20.94
CA GLU A 132 25.09 -32.86 20.20
C GLU A 132 25.78 -34.13 19.68
N ARG A 133 26.30 -34.05 18.46
CA ARG A 133 27.11 -35.11 17.82
C ARG A 133 28.27 -34.47 17.09
N LEU A 134 29.27 -35.26 16.69
CA LEU A 134 30.32 -34.76 15.81
C LEU A 134 29.69 -34.27 14.50
N ILE A 135 30.03 -33.05 14.05
CA ILE A 135 29.46 -32.48 12.82
C ILE A 135 29.65 -33.43 11.61
N THR A 136 30.74 -34.19 11.59
CA THR A 136 31.04 -35.22 10.58
C THR A 136 30.06 -36.39 10.56
N GLU A 137 29.35 -36.65 11.67
CA GLU A 137 28.31 -37.69 11.79
C GLU A 137 26.91 -37.15 11.46
N ILE A 138 26.75 -35.83 11.32
CA ILE A 138 25.53 -35.18 10.88
C ILE A 138 25.56 -35.18 9.35
N SER A 139 25.17 -36.32 8.76
CA SER A 139 25.37 -36.64 7.34
C SER A 139 24.92 -35.54 6.36
N ASP A 140 25.82 -35.20 5.43
CA ASP A 140 25.51 -34.65 4.11
C ASP A 140 25.91 -35.71 3.09
N THR A 141 25.00 -36.16 2.23
CA THR A 141 25.44 -36.83 1.00
C THR A 141 25.78 -35.75 -0.02
N GLU A 142 27.06 -35.72 -0.37
CA GLU A 142 27.72 -34.97 -1.44
C GLU A 142 28.07 -33.49 -1.16
N LEU A 143 29.30 -33.35 -0.66
CA LEU A 143 30.12 -32.16 -0.70
C LEU A 143 30.52 -31.82 -2.15
N SER A 144 30.45 -30.53 -2.53
CA SER A 144 31.31 -29.98 -3.57
C SER A 144 31.72 -28.55 -3.20
N SER A 145 33.01 -28.43 -2.92
CA SER A 145 33.87 -27.25 -2.80
C SER A 145 33.45 -25.98 -3.57
N ARG A 146 33.50 -24.82 -2.91
CA ARG A 146 34.49 -23.73 -3.16
C ARG A 146 34.08 -22.43 -2.44
N GLU A 147 35.10 -21.81 -1.84
CA GLU A 147 35.42 -20.37 -1.74
C GLU A 147 34.30 -19.32 -1.63
N ASN A 148 34.54 -18.37 -0.72
CA ASN A 148 33.92 -17.04 -0.66
C ASN A 148 33.54 -16.49 -2.05
N ALA A 149 32.24 -16.47 -2.31
CA ALA A 149 31.64 -15.59 -3.30
C ALA A 149 30.26 -15.18 -2.79
N TYR A 150 30.14 -13.91 -2.39
CA TYR A 150 28.89 -13.17 -2.52
C TYR A 150 28.32 -13.51 -3.91
N SER A 151 27.18 -14.21 -3.95
CA SER A 151 26.56 -14.74 -5.17
C SER A 151 26.51 -13.66 -6.28
N PRO A 152 26.91 -13.97 -7.53
CA PRO A 152 26.74 -13.06 -8.67
C PRO A 152 25.31 -12.57 -8.85
N LYS A 153 24.32 -13.38 -8.45
CA LYS A 153 22.89 -13.03 -8.48
C LYS A 153 22.57 -11.92 -7.48
N LEU A 154 23.07 -12.03 -6.25
CA LEU A 154 22.87 -11.02 -5.19
C LEU A 154 23.63 -9.73 -5.51
N LYS A 155 24.81 -9.81 -6.12
CA LYS A 155 25.54 -8.64 -6.63
C LYS A 155 24.79 -7.95 -7.78
N ASN A 156 24.19 -8.71 -8.68
CA ASN A 156 23.41 -8.15 -9.80
C ASN A 156 22.11 -7.50 -9.31
N GLU A 157 21.35 -8.14 -8.41
CA GLU A 157 20.14 -7.57 -7.81
C GLU A 157 20.43 -6.30 -7.00
N MET A 158 21.53 -6.29 -6.25
CA MET A 158 21.98 -5.11 -5.51
C MET A 158 22.44 -3.99 -6.46
N LEU A 159 23.17 -4.31 -7.54
CA LEU A 159 23.61 -3.34 -8.55
C LEU A 159 22.43 -2.75 -9.32
N GLU A 160 21.44 -3.56 -9.67
CA GLU A 160 20.19 -3.14 -10.29
C GLU A 160 19.41 -2.20 -9.37
N THR A 161 19.23 -2.58 -8.10
CA THR A 161 18.55 -1.75 -7.09
C THR A 161 19.24 -0.41 -6.88
N MET A 162 20.57 -0.39 -6.82
CA MET A 162 21.35 0.86 -6.72
C MET A 162 21.18 1.75 -7.95
N THR A 163 21.10 1.14 -9.14
CA THR A 163 20.87 1.87 -10.39
C THR A 163 19.47 2.49 -10.41
N LEU A 164 18.44 1.69 -10.10
CA LEU A 164 17.06 2.16 -9.98
C LEU A 164 16.90 3.25 -8.91
N PHE A 165 17.60 3.14 -7.79
CA PHE A 165 17.57 4.16 -6.74
C PHE A 165 18.23 5.47 -7.19
N LYS A 166 19.35 5.40 -7.92
CA LYS A 166 20.00 6.59 -8.50
C LYS A 166 19.07 7.30 -9.49
N ASP A 167 18.40 6.53 -10.35
CA ASP A 167 17.44 7.05 -11.31
C ASP A 167 16.23 7.66 -10.59
N PHE A 168 15.73 7.00 -9.55
CA PHE A 168 14.67 7.52 -8.68
C PHE A 168 15.05 8.86 -8.03
N VAL A 169 16.24 8.95 -7.44
CA VAL A 169 16.75 10.17 -6.81
C VAL A 169 16.82 11.32 -7.81
N THR A 170 17.29 11.04 -9.03
CA THR A 170 17.40 12.04 -10.10
C THR A 170 16.03 12.45 -10.63
N THR A 171 15.17 11.47 -10.92
CA THR A 171 13.83 11.67 -11.51
C THR A 171 12.93 12.51 -10.60
N TYR A 172 12.97 12.26 -9.29
CA TYR A 172 12.12 12.95 -8.32
C TYR A 172 12.86 14.01 -7.50
N ASN A 173 14.06 14.40 -7.94
CA ASN A 173 14.88 15.44 -7.33
C ASN A 173 15.03 15.27 -5.80
N LYS A 174 15.34 14.05 -5.35
CA LYS A 174 15.44 13.71 -3.93
C LYS A 174 16.75 14.23 -3.35
N THR A 175 16.68 14.76 -2.14
CA THR A 175 17.84 15.21 -1.37
C THR A 175 17.80 14.59 0.02
N TYR A 176 18.96 14.12 0.50
CA TYR A 176 19.11 13.51 1.82
C TYR A 176 20.14 14.28 2.64
N SER A 177 19.91 14.38 3.96
CA SER A 177 20.73 15.21 4.86
C SER A 177 22.18 14.74 4.94
N ASP A 178 22.39 13.43 4.89
CA ASP A 178 23.68 12.79 5.03
C ASP A 178 23.67 11.37 4.43
N GLN A 179 24.84 10.73 4.42
CA GLN A 179 25.03 9.39 3.87
C GLN A 179 24.22 8.32 4.63
N LYS A 180 24.00 8.50 5.94
CA LYS A 180 23.26 7.54 6.76
C LYS A 180 21.78 7.56 6.38
N GLU A 181 21.21 8.74 6.19
CA GLU A 181 19.83 8.88 5.70
C GLU A 181 19.70 8.38 4.27
N ALA A 182 20.65 8.68 3.37
CA ALA A 182 20.63 8.15 2.01
C ALA A 182 20.67 6.60 1.97
N THR A 183 21.49 5.99 2.84
CA THR A 183 21.56 4.52 2.97
C THR A 183 20.25 3.94 3.52
N ARG A 184 19.63 4.61 4.50
CA ARG A 184 18.31 4.23 5.03
C ARG A 184 17.22 4.31 3.94
N ARG A 185 17.24 5.37 3.12
CA ARG A 185 16.28 5.58 2.04
C ARG A 185 16.43 4.56 0.92
N LEU A 186 17.67 4.16 0.60
CA LEU A 186 17.94 3.04 -0.32
C LEU A 186 17.36 1.72 0.20
N GLN A 187 17.49 1.43 1.49
CA GLN A 187 16.92 0.23 2.11
C GLN A 187 15.39 0.22 2.01
N ILE A 188 14.75 1.33 2.38
CA ILE A 188 13.29 1.49 2.28
C ILE A 188 12.83 1.37 0.82
N PHE A 189 13.57 1.97 -0.11
CA PHE A 189 13.32 1.88 -1.54
C PHE A 189 13.35 0.43 -2.04
N SER A 190 14.36 -0.34 -1.64
CA SER A 190 14.48 -1.76 -1.97
C SER A 190 13.27 -2.57 -1.47
N GLU A 191 12.87 -2.36 -0.21
CA GLU A 191 11.70 -3.02 0.39
C GLU A 191 10.41 -2.65 -0.34
N ASN A 192 10.24 -1.38 -0.70
CA ASN A 192 9.08 -0.90 -1.43
C ASN A 192 9.05 -1.38 -2.89
N LEU A 193 10.21 -1.58 -3.52
CA LEU A 193 10.28 -2.19 -4.85
C LEU A 193 9.74 -3.63 -4.81
N GLN A 194 10.10 -4.40 -3.78
CA GLN A 194 9.55 -5.75 -3.56
C GLN A 194 8.03 -5.72 -3.32
N LYS A 195 7.52 -4.74 -2.55
CA LYS A 195 6.07 -4.56 -2.36
C LYS A 195 5.36 -4.24 -3.68
N ALA A 196 5.92 -3.35 -4.49
CA ALA A 196 5.37 -3.00 -5.80
C ALA A 196 5.36 -4.21 -6.76
N GLN A 197 6.43 -5.00 -6.79
CA GLN A 197 6.49 -6.26 -7.55
C GLN A 197 5.43 -7.25 -7.05
N LYS A 198 5.25 -7.37 -5.74
CA LYS A 198 4.23 -8.26 -5.17
C LYS A 198 2.81 -7.81 -5.52
N LEU A 199 2.55 -6.50 -5.50
CA LEU A 199 1.28 -5.93 -5.98
C LEU A 199 1.08 -6.23 -7.46
N GLN A 200 2.12 -6.05 -8.29
CA GLN A 200 2.07 -6.35 -9.72
C GLN A 200 1.72 -7.81 -10.02
N GLU A 201 2.34 -8.76 -9.29
CA GLU A 201 2.07 -10.19 -9.44
C GLU A 201 0.65 -10.58 -9.03
N MET A 202 0.05 -9.82 -8.10
CA MET A 202 -1.25 -10.13 -7.51
C MET A 202 -2.38 -9.27 -8.05
N ASP A 203 -2.11 -8.29 -8.90
CA ASP A 203 -3.15 -7.46 -9.49
C ASP A 203 -4.10 -8.33 -10.30
N GLN A 204 -5.40 -8.16 -10.06
CA GLN A 204 -6.45 -8.86 -10.79
C GLN A 204 -6.96 -8.03 -11.98
N GLY A 205 -6.30 -6.91 -12.27
CA GLY A 205 -6.66 -5.94 -13.28
C GLY A 205 -5.57 -5.85 -14.33
N THR A 206 -5.38 -4.64 -14.84
CA THR A 206 -4.38 -4.32 -15.86
C THR A 206 -3.41 -3.26 -15.38
N ALA A 207 -3.30 -3.07 -14.06
CA ALA A 207 -2.47 -2.02 -13.52
C ALA A 207 -0.98 -2.37 -13.62
N GLU A 208 -0.20 -1.32 -13.85
CA GLU A 208 1.24 -1.32 -13.66
C GLU A 208 1.57 -0.66 -12.31
N TYR A 209 2.30 -1.39 -11.47
CA TYR A 209 2.85 -0.89 -10.21
C TYR A 209 4.37 -0.80 -10.31
N GLY A 210 4.96 0.16 -9.61
CA GLY A 210 6.40 0.34 -9.63
C GLY A 210 6.87 1.56 -8.84
N VAL A 211 8.00 2.11 -9.28
CA VAL A 211 8.65 3.24 -8.61
C VAL A 211 7.82 4.51 -8.79
N THR A 212 7.43 5.12 -7.67
CA THR A 212 6.79 6.44 -7.61
C THR A 212 7.64 7.37 -6.75
N LYS A 213 7.31 8.67 -6.69
CA LYS A 213 7.98 9.63 -5.79
C LYS A 213 7.89 9.28 -4.30
N TYR A 214 7.11 8.27 -3.93
CA TYR A 214 6.90 7.79 -2.56
C TYR A 214 7.65 6.50 -2.24
N SER A 215 8.42 5.96 -3.19
CA SER A 215 9.10 4.68 -3.03
C SER A 215 10.19 4.68 -1.96
N ASP A 216 10.69 5.83 -1.50
CA ASP A 216 11.66 5.91 -0.40
C ASP A 216 11.03 6.18 0.99
N LEU A 217 9.71 6.08 1.11
CA LEU A 217 8.98 6.30 2.36
C LEU A 217 8.53 4.99 2.98
N THR A 218 8.63 4.87 4.31
CA THR A 218 7.97 3.78 5.01
C THR A 218 6.44 3.93 4.91
N GLU A 219 5.71 2.86 5.21
CA GLU A 219 4.24 2.91 5.25
C GLU A 219 3.73 3.95 6.26
N ASP A 220 4.36 4.02 7.44
CA ASP A 220 4.02 5.00 8.48
C ASP A 220 4.33 6.44 8.04
N GLU A 221 5.47 6.67 7.37
CA GLU A 221 5.81 7.99 6.82
C GLU A 221 4.80 8.38 5.73
N PHE A 222 4.49 7.47 4.80
CA PHE A 222 3.51 7.73 3.74
C PHE A 222 2.13 8.04 4.31
N ARG A 223 1.66 7.21 5.26
CA ARG A 223 0.36 7.35 5.90
C ARG A 223 0.23 8.61 6.76
N SER A 224 1.30 9.02 7.44
CA SER A 224 1.28 10.23 8.27
C SER A 224 1.44 11.52 7.46
N LEU A 225 2.17 11.49 6.34
CA LEU A 225 2.48 12.69 5.56
C LEU A 225 1.46 12.97 4.44
N TYR A 226 0.89 11.92 3.83
CA TYR A 226 0.07 12.06 2.60
C TYR A 226 -1.35 11.54 2.74
N LEU A 227 -1.65 10.75 3.77
CA LEU A 227 -2.96 10.14 3.99
C LEU A 227 -3.68 10.79 5.17
N ASN A 228 -4.86 10.26 5.45
CA ASN A 228 -5.77 10.73 6.48
C ASN A 228 -6.31 9.54 7.30
N PRO A 229 -5.65 9.18 8.41
CA PRO A 229 -6.05 8.06 9.24
C PRO A 229 -7.41 8.26 9.95
N LEU A 230 -7.96 9.48 9.98
CA LEU A 230 -9.24 9.76 10.64
C LEU A 230 -10.44 9.12 9.92
N LEU A 231 -10.35 8.90 8.61
CA LEU A 231 -11.42 8.28 7.83
C LEU A 231 -11.78 6.87 8.31
N SER A 232 -10.80 6.09 8.76
CA SER A 232 -11.04 4.75 9.33
C SER A 232 -11.44 4.76 10.81
N SER A 233 -11.13 5.83 11.54
CA SER A 233 -11.23 5.85 13.01
C SER A 233 -12.39 6.69 13.55
N GLN A 234 -13.00 7.54 12.73
CA GLN A 234 -14.12 8.38 13.12
C GLN A 234 -15.32 8.17 12.19
N PRO A 235 -16.53 7.93 12.74
CA PRO A 235 -17.71 7.87 11.92
C PRO A 235 -18.00 9.25 11.30
N PRO A 236 -18.37 9.34 10.01
CA PRO A 236 -18.81 10.59 9.41
C PRO A 236 -20.08 11.10 10.09
N ARG A 237 -20.28 12.42 10.07
CA ARG A 237 -21.56 12.99 10.52
C ARG A 237 -22.66 12.55 9.56
N PRO A 238 -23.85 12.20 10.06
CA PRO A 238 -24.97 11.84 9.20
C PRO A 238 -25.31 12.98 8.24
N MET A 239 -25.36 12.67 6.95
CA MET A 239 -25.85 13.59 5.91
C MET A 239 -27.21 13.11 5.42
N LYS A 240 -27.97 13.99 4.78
CA LYS A 240 -29.22 13.59 4.12
C LYS A 240 -28.90 12.62 2.99
N LYS A 241 -29.66 11.54 2.84
CA LYS A 241 -29.48 10.62 1.72
C LYS A 241 -29.89 11.28 0.40
N ALA A 242 -29.07 11.07 -0.63
CA ALA A 242 -29.37 11.47 -1.99
C ALA A 242 -30.59 10.70 -2.55
N VAL A 243 -31.32 11.35 -3.45
CA VAL A 243 -32.32 10.65 -4.27
C VAL A 243 -31.57 9.91 -5.37
N VAL A 244 -31.71 8.59 -5.40
CA VAL A 244 -31.10 7.75 -6.44
C VAL A 244 -31.90 7.91 -7.73
N PRO A 245 -31.26 8.30 -8.85
CA PRO A 245 -31.93 8.35 -10.14
C PRO A 245 -32.43 6.96 -10.55
N GLN A 246 -33.70 6.86 -10.94
CA GLN A 246 -34.32 5.60 -11.41
C GLN A 246 -34.00 5.33 -12.89
N ILE A 247 -32.75 5.51 -13.28
CA ILE A 247 -32.27 5.36 -14.66
C ILE A 247 -30.96 4.58 -14.58
N SER A 248 -30.80 3.58 -15.45
CA SER A 248 -29.53 2.87 -15.59
C SER A 248 -28.42 3.85 -16.00
N PRO A 249 -27.20 3.69 -15.45
CA PRO A 249 -26.10 4.54 -15.87
C PRO A 249 -25.79 4.32 -17.36
N PRO A 250 -25.26 5.33 -18.08
CA PRO A 250 -24.67 5.09 -19.40
C PRO A 250 -23.53 4.06 -19.31
N ALA A 251 -23.03 3.57 -20.45
CA ALA A 251 -21.90 2.64 -20.46
C ALA A 251 -20.61 3.27 -19.91
N GLU A 252 -20.39 4.55 -20.24
CA GLU A 252 -19.27 5.36 -19.80
C GLU A 252 -19.73 6.81 -19.57
N TRP A 253 -19.02 7.50 -18.69
CA TRP A 253 -19.21 8.92 -18.43
C TRP A 253 -17.96 9.50 -17.80
N ASP A 254 -17.52 10.68 -18.25
CA ASP A 254 -16.35 11.34 -17.69
C ASP A 254 -16.52 12.86 -17.62
N TRP A 255 -16.63 13.39 -16.40
CA TRP A 255 -16.85 14.83 -16.20
C TRP A 255 -15.70 15.72 -16.66
N ARG A 256 -14.52 15.16 -16.94
CA ARG A 256 -13.41 15.89 -17.56
C ARG A 256 -13.78 16.36 -18.97
N ASP A 257 -14.47 15.52 -19.73
CA ASP A 257 -14.92 15.83 -21.09
C ASP A 257 -16.12 16.80 -21.11
N HIS A 258 -16.71 17.06 -19.95
CA HIS A 258 -17.88 17.92 -19.76
C HIS A 258 -17.58 19.19 -18.96
N GLY A 259 -16.31 19.47 -18.65
CA GLY A 259 -15.88 20.74 -18.03
C GLY A 259 -16.19 20.89 -16.54
N ALA A 260 -16.56 19.81 -15.84
CA ALA A 260 -16.88 19.86 -14.40
C ALA A 260 -15.71 19.46 -13.48
N VAL A 261 -14.49 19.43 -14.00
CA VAL A 261 -13.29 18.99 -13.27
C VAL A 261 -12.15 19.97 -13.53
N THR A 262 -11.61 20.58 -12.48
CA THR A 262 -10.42 21.44 -12.54
C THR A 262 -9.14 20.63 -12.76
N GLU A 263 -8.01 21.32 -12.97
CA GLU A 263 -6.68 20.71 -13.04
C GLU A 263 -6.33 19.89 -11.77
N VAL A 264 -5.44 18.90 -11.92
CA VAL A 264 -4.92 18.14 -10.78
C VAL A 264 -4.01 19.03 -9.92
N LYS A 265 -4.31 19.08 -8.62
CA LYS A 265 -3.53 19.80 -7.61
C LYS A 265 -2.61 18.85 -6.81
N ASN A 266 -1.82 19.41 -5.90
CA ASN A 266 -0.88 18.65 -5.07
C ASN A 266 -0.93 19.11 -3.60
N GLN A 267 -1.38 18.22 -2.71
CA GLN A 267 -1.48 18.48 -1.27
C GLN A 267 -0.11 18.51 -0.55
N GLY A 268 0.97 18.04 -1.19
CA GLY A 268 2.28 17.96 -0.54
C GLY A 268 2.28 17.07 0.70
N MET A 269 3.15 17.38 1.68
CA MET A 269 3.30 16.64 2.94
C MET A 269 2.29 17.10 4.00
N CYS A 270 1.01 17.13 3.63
CA CYS A 270 -0.09 17.50 4.50
C CYS A 270 -1.26 16.54 4.26
N GLY A 271 -1.77 15.88 5.31
CA GLY A 271 -2.93 14.98 5.28
C GLY A 271 -4.27 15.69 5.06
N SER A 272 -4.34 16.53 4.02
CA SER A 272 -5.47 17.41 3.68
C SER A 272 -6.29 16.90 2.49
N CYS A 273 -6.13 15.64 2.08
CA CYS A 273 -6.89 15.03 0.98
C CYS A 273 -8.42 15.17 1.15
N TRP A 274 -8.90 15.22 2.39
CA TRP A 274 -10.30 15.51 2.71
C TRP A 274 -10.79 16.86 2.18
N ALA A 275 -9.94 17.90 2.26
CA ALA A 275 -10.25 19.23 1.74
C ALA A 275 -10.25 19.21 0.20
N PHE A 276 -9.24 18.62 -0.43
CA PHE A 276 -9.17 18.48 -1.90
C PHE A 276 -10.36 17.70 -2.47
N SER A 277 -10.78 16.62 -1.81
CA SER A 277 -11.92 15.81 -2.24
C SER A 277 -13.23 16.60 -2.21
N VAL A 278 -13.45 17.37 -1.14
CA VAL A 278 -14.65 18.20 -0.95
C VAL A 278 -14.65 19.40 -1.89
N ILE A 279 -13.52 20.12 -1.98
CA ILE A 279 -13.39 21.26 -2.88
C ILE A 279 -13.60 20.83 -4.32
N GLY A 280 -12.95 19.76 -4.78
CA GLY A 280 -13.16 19.25 -6.14
C GLY A 280 -14.62 18.84 -6.42
N ASN A 281 -15.35 18.35 -5.41
CA ASN A 281 -16.79 18.12 -5.56
C ASN A 281 -17.57 19.43 -5.69
N ILE A 282 -17.29 20.43 -4.84
CA ILE A 282 -17.97 21.73 -4.88
C ILE A 282 -17.71 22.45 -6.22
N GLU A 283 -16.47 22.40 -6.73
CA GLU A 283 -16.13 22.96 -8.05
C GLU A 283 -17.00 22.35 -9.16
N GLY A 284 -17.16 21.02 -9.15
CA GLY A 284 -18.03 20.30 -10.07
C GLY A 284 -19.50 20.70 -9.90
N GLN A 285 -20.04 20.62 -8.68
CA GLN A 285 -21.42 20.99 -8.39
C GLN A 285 -21.74 22.45 -8.77
N TRP A 286 -20.80 23.36 -8.51
CA TRP A 286 -20.91 24.77 -8.87
C TRP A 286 -20.91 24.96 -10.38
N PHE A 287 -20.03 24.27 -11.12
CA PHE A 287 -20.03 24.27 -12.58
C PHE A 287 -21.38 23.81 -13.14
N LEU A 288 -21.90 22.66 -12.68
CA LEU A 288 -23.18 22.14 -13.14
C LEU A 288 -24.34 23.12 -12.88
N LYS A 289 -24.30 23.82 -11.74
CA LYS A 289 -25.41 24.69 -11.32
C LYS A 289 -25.34 26.11 -11.85
N LYS A 290 -24.15 26.70 -11.92
CA LYS A 290 -23.91 28.10 -12.25
C LYS A 290 -23.27 28.29 -13.63
N GLY A 291 -22.77 27.22 -14.26
CA GLY A 291 -22.16 27.24 -15.59
C GLY A 291 -20.71 27.72 -15.63
N SER A 292 -20.10 28.02 -14.48
CA SER A 292 -18.72 28.51 -14.39
C SER A 292 -17.85 27.54 -13.60
N LEU A 293 -16.79 27.01 -14.19
CA LEU A 293 -15.81 26.21 -13.48
C LEU A 293 -14.80 27.17 -12.84
N ILE A 294 -14.69 27.11 -11.52
CA ILE A 294 -13.80 27.98 -10.74
C ILE A 294 -12.95 27.11 -9.83
N SER A 295 -11.65 27.42 -9.74
CA SER A 295 -10.74 26.77 -8.80
C SER A 295 -10.93 27.38 -7.42
N LEU A 296 -11.30 26.57 -6.42
CA LEU A 296 -11.62 26.98 -5.06
C LEU A 296 -10.51 26.61 -4.09
N SER A 297 -10.48 27.26 -2.91
CA SER A 297 -9.40 27.11 -1.94
C SER A 297 -9.55 25.89 -1.05
N GLU A 298 -8.58 24.97 -1.09
CA GLU A 298 -8.44 23.97 -0.02
C GLU A 298 -7.86 24.55 1.27
N GLN A 299 -7.04 25.59 1.18
CA GLN A 299 -6.38 26.20 2.33
C GLN A 299 -7.37 26.78 3.32
N GLU A 300 -8.47 27.35 2.82
CA GLU A 300 -9.54 27.87 3.65
C GLU A 300 -10.11 26.78 4.57
N LEU A 301 -10.33 25.57 4.07
CA LEU A 301 -10.73 24.44 4.91
C LEU A 301 -9.63 24.04 5.90
N VAL A 302 -8.37 23.99 5.46
CA VAL A 302 -7.22 23.63 6.32
C VAL A 302 -7.09 24.60 7.50
N ASP A 303 -7.36 25.88 7.30
CA ASP A 303 -7.16 26.92 8.33
C ASP A 303 -8.42 27.20 9.15
N CYS A 304 -9.57 27.26 8.49
CA CYS A 304 -10.82 27.79 9.05
C CYS A 304 -11.78 26.70 9.55
N ASP A 305 -11.63 25.44 9.15
CA ASP A 305 -12.38 24.37 9.80
C ASP A 305 -11.90 24.20 11.25
N LYS A 306 -12.87 24.31 12.17
CA LYS A 306 -12.67 24.20 13.62
C LYS A 306 -12.89 22.79 14.15
N VAL A 307 -13.38 21.87 13.31
CA VAL A 307 -13.70 20.49 13.70
C VAL A 307 -12.58 19.53 13.31
N ASP A 308 -12.10 19.61 12.07
CA ASP A 308 -11.02 18.75 11.58
C ASP A 308 -9.63 19.23 12.04
N LYS A 309 -8.61 18.43 11.72
CA LYS A 309 -7.24 18.59 12.22
C LYS A 309 -6.27 19.10 11.16
N ALA A 310 -6.76 19.85 10.15
CA ALA A 310 -5.93 20.37 9.07
C ALA A 310 -5.11 19.24 8.41
N CYS A 311 -3.77 19.32 8.43
CA CYS A 311 -2.87 18.27 7.93
C CYS A 311 -2.89 16.97 8.75
N GLY A 312 -3.46 16.97 9.95
CA GLY A 312 -3.68 15.76 10.75
C GLY A 312 -4.90 14.94 10.31
N GLY A 313 -5.61 15.37 9.27
CA GLY A 313 -6.78 14.69 8.72
C GLY A 313 -8.10 15.38 9.04
N GLY A 314 -9.14 14.98 8.31
CA GLY A 314 -10.50 15.51 8.42
C GLY A 314 -11.54 14.62 7.77
N LEU A 315 -12.83 14.97 7.87
CA LEU A 315 -13.91 14.18 7.29
C LEU A 315 -14.66 15.01 6.25
N PRO A 316 -14.99 14.47 5.06
CA PRO A 316 -15.76 15.21 4.06
C PRO A 316 -17.05 15.82 4.60
N SER A 317 -17.76 15.13 5.51
CA SER A 317 -18.97 15.65 6.16
C SER A 317 -18.72 16.91 6.99
N ASN A 318 -17.59 16.98 7.70
CA ASN A 318 -17.24 18.14 8.53
C ASN A 318 -16.86 19.32 7.64
N ALA A 319 -16.10 19.06 6.56
CA ALA A 319 -15.69 20.06 5.60
C ALA A 319 -16.87 20.76 4.90
N TYR A 320 -17.89 20.00 4.46
CA TYR A 320 -19.10 20.61 3.91
C TYR A 320 -19.79 21.51 4.94
N GLU A 321 -19.97 21.02 6.17
CA GLU A 321 -20.59 21.80 7.26
C GLU A 321 -19.78 23.06 7.60
N ALA A 322 -18.45 23.00 7.51
CA ALA A 322 -17.57 24.16 7.70
C ALA A 322 -17.81 25.23 6.63
N ILE A 323 -17.85 24.87 5.35
CA ILE A 323 -18.13 25.80 4.24
C ILE A 323 -19.54 26.40 4.36
N GLU A 324 -20.53 25.58 4.70
CA GLU A 324 -21.91 26.06 4.94
C GLU A 324 -21.94 27.12 6.06
N LYS A 325 -21.22 26.89 7.16
CA LYS A 325 -21.14 27.83 8.29
C LYS A 325 -20.32 29.08 8.00
N LEU A 326 -19.26 28.98 7.20
CA LEU A 326 -18.48 30.14 6.75
C LEU A 326 -19.29 31.03 5.80
N GLY A 327 -20.29 30.46 5.14
CA GLY A 327 -21.15 31.16 4.18
C GLY A 327 -20.62 31.10 2.75
N GLY A 328 -19.61 30.28 2.50
CA GLY A 328 -19.02 30.08 1.18
C GLY A 328 -17.53 29.76 1.26
N VAL A 329 -16.88 29.83 0.11
CA VAL A 329 -15.45 29.55 -0.08
C VAL A 329 -14.84 30.49 -1.13
N GLU A 330 -13.62 30.93 -0.88
CA GLU A 330 -12.82 31.78 -1.77
C GLU A 330 -12.18 30.99 -2.92
N THR A 331 -11.67 31.72 -3.92
CA THR A 331 -10.91 31.08 -5.01
C THR A 331 -9.52 30.65 -4.53
N GLU A 332 -8.94 29.64 -5.19
CA GLU A 332 -7.54 29.24 -4.99
C GLU A 332 -6.57 30.42 -5.18
N ARG A 333 -6.91 31.36 -6.06
CA ARG A 333 -6.07 32.55 -6.30
C ARG A 333 -6.11 33.52 -5.12
N ASP A 334 -7.27 33.70 -4.50
CA ASP A 334 -7.46 34.71 -3.47
C ASP A 334 -7.09 34.18 -2.07
N TYR A 335 -7.12 32.86 -1.87
CA TYR A 335 -6.65 32.13 -0.69
C TYR A 335 -5.87 30.87 -1.11
N SER A 336 -4.58 31.02 -1.45
CA SER A 336 -3.77 29.94 -2.05
C SER A 336 -3.27 28.89 -1.08
N TYR A 337 -3.14 27.65 -1.56
CA TYR A 337 -2.67 26.50 -0.81
C TYR A 337 -1.20 26.60 -0.36
N GLN A 338 -0.97 26.42 0.94
CA GLN A 338 0.33 26.50 1.60
C GLN A 338 0.85 25.13 2.09
N GLY A 339 0.01 24.09 2.10
CA GLY A 339 0.43 22.74 2.51
C GLY A 339 0.74 22.60 4.00
N HIS A 340 0.25 23.53 4.83
CA HIS A 340 0.31 23.47 6.29
C HIS A 340 -0.78 24.38 6.89
N LYS A 341 -1.05 24.23 8.18
CA LYS A 341 -2.05 25.06 8.87
C LYS A 341 -1.50 26.45 9.13
N GLU A 342 -2.26 27.47 8.76
CA GLU A 342 -2.07 28.87 9.07
C GLU A 342 -3.26 29.42 9.89
N PRO A 343 -3.16 30.65 10.43
CA PRO A 343 -4.32 31.34 10.99
C PRO A 343 -5.39 31.58 9.91
N CYS A 344 -6.64 31.21 10.20
CA CYS A 344 -7.77 31.46 9.30
C CYS A 344 -7.85 32.94 8.90
N SER A 345 -7.72 33.20 7.61
CA SER A 345 -7.73 34.54 7.01
C SER A 345 -8.95 34.80 6.11
N PHE A 346 -9.98 33.97 6.26
CA PHE A 346 -11.23 34.02 5.49
C PHE A 346 -11.84 35.42 5.43
N SER A 347 -12.28 35.81 4.25
CA SER A 347 -12.93 37.08 3.97
C SER A 347 -14.26 36.89 3.24
N ALA A 348 -15.37 37.21 3.93
CA ALA A 348 -16.71 37.07 3.39
C ALA A 348 -16.96 37.87 2.09
N ASN A 349 -16.17 38.92 1.83
CA ASN A 349 -16.26 39.73 0.61
C ASN A 349 -15.54 39.12 -0.61
N LYS A 350 -14.77 38.03 -0.43
CA LYS A 350 -14.05 37.31 -1.49
C LYS A 350 -14.66 35.95 -1.81
N VAL A 351 -15.73 35.57 -1.10
CA VAL A 351 -16.50 34.35 -1.36
C VAL A 351 -16.89 34.28 -2.84
N SER A 352 -16.56 33.15 -3.48
CA SER A 352 -16.77 32.92 -4.91
C SER A 352 -17.69 31.73 -5.20
N ALA A 353 -17.81 30.78 -4.26
CA ALA A 353 -18.80 29.72 -4.29
C ALA A 353 -19.43 29.53 -2.91
N TYR A 354 -20.61 28.90 -2.89
CA TYR A 354 -21.26 28.47 -1.66
C TYR A 354 -21.97 27.13 -1.87
N ILE A 355 -22.29 26.47 -0.77
CA ILE A 355 -23.15 25.29 -0.75
C ILE A 355 -24.35 25.54 0.16
N ASN A 356 -25.46 24.88 -0.14
CA ASN A 356 -26.68 24.96 0.66
C ASN A 356 -26.78 23.83 1.69
N SER A 357 -26.15 22.70 1.42
CA SER A 357 -26.06 21.52 2.29
C SER A 357 -25.14 20.48 1.63
N SER A 358 -25.07 19.27 2.21
CA SER A 358 -24.44 18.10 1.63
C SER A 358 -25.33 16.86 1.75
N MET A 359 -25.03 15.83 0.96
CA MET A 359 -25.74 14.57 0.92
C MET A 359 -24.81 13.36 0.90
N GLU A 360 -25.30 12.25 1.45
CA GLU A 360 -24.68 10.92 1.33
C GLU A 360 -25.25 10.21 0.09
N ILE A 361 -24.37 9.69 -0.76
CA ILE A 361 -24.74 8.90 -1.93
C ILE A 361 -24.87 7.43 -1.53
N SER A 362 -25.60 6.65 -2.33
CA SER A 362 -25.73 5.20 -2.13
C SER A 362 -24.38 4.49 -2.10
N LYS A 363 -24.38 3.29 -1.49
CA LYS A 363 -23.23 2.36 -1.51
C LYS A 363 -23.31 1.36 -2.65
N ASP A 364 -24.42 1.32 -3.38
CA ASP A 364 -24.54 0.50 -4.59
C ASP A 364 -23.78 1.17 -5.75
N GLU A 365 -22.84 0.46 -6.35
CA GLU A 365 -21.98 1.02 -7.40
C GLU A 365 -22.74 1.41 -8.68
N ASN A 366 -23.87 0.77 -8.99
CA ASN A 366 -24.69 1.19 -10.12
C ASN A 366 -25.44 2.48 -9.79
N GLU A 367 -25.95 2.61 -8.57
CA GLU A 367 -26.58 3.85 -8.11
C GLU A 367 -25.57 5.01 -8.03
N ILE A 368 -24.32 4.73 -7.61
CA ILE A 368 -23.21 5.70 -7.66
C ILE A 368 -22.96 6.13 -9.11
N ALA A 369 -22.87 5.20 -10.06
CA ALA A 369 -22.65 5.51 -11.47
C ALA A 369 -23.79 6.37 -12.05
N SER A 370 -25.04 6.00 -11.75
CA SER A 370 -26.22 6.75 -12.19
C SER A 370 -26.24 8.15 -11.60
N TRP A 371 -25.93 8.28 -10.31
CA TRP A 371 -25.89 9.58 -9.65
C TRP A 371 -24.77 10.44 -10.21
N LEU A 372 -23.56 9.90 -10.37
CA LEU A 372 -22.40 10.60 -10.93
C LEU A 372 -22.71 11.16 -12.33
N ALA A 373 -23.22 10.32 -13.24
CA ALA A 373 -23.48 10.74 -14.61
C ALA A 373 -24.52 11.87 -14.70
N GLN A 374 -25.48 11.92 -13.78
CA GLN A 374 -26.56 12.90 -13.80
C GLN A 374 -26.26 14.17 -12.99
N ASN A 375 -25.46 14.06 -11.92
CA ASN A 375 -25.37 15.10 -10.90
C ASN A 375 -23.95 15.63 -10.69
N GLY A 376 -22.92 15.06 -11.32
CA GLY A 376 -21.56 15.60 -11.20
C GLY A 376 -20.57 14.67 -10.47
N PRO A 377 -19.31 15.12 -10.32
CA PRO A 377 -18.28 14.42 -9.55
C PRO A 377 -18.69 14.17 -8.10
N ILE A 378 -18.21 13.08 -7.50
CA ILE A 378 -18.54 12.64 -6.12
C ILE A 378 -17.28 12.61 -5.26
N SER A 379 -17.32 13.21 -4.06
CA SER A 379 -16.28 13.02 -3.05
C SER A 379 -16.40 11.62 -2.46
N ILE A 380 -15.35 10.81 -2.58
CA ILE A 380 -15.29 9.44 -2.07
C ILE A 380 -14.09 9.25 -1.15
N ALA A 381 -14.05 8.14 -0.42
CA ALA A 381 -12.86 7.71 0.29
C ALA A 381 -12.56 6.23 0.03
N LEU A 382 -11.28 5.86 0.06
CA LEU A 382 -10.79 4.51 -0.19
C LEU A 382 -9.54 4.21 0.65
N ASN A 383 -9.11 2.96 0.66
CA ASN A 383 -7.79 2.57 1.13
C ASN A 383 -6.73 2.86 0.05
N ALA A 384 -5.71 3.65 0.38
CA ALA A 384 -4.69 4.10 -0.59
C ALA A 384 -3.39 3.29 -0.58
N PHE A 385 -3.35 2.12 0.07
CA PHE A 385 -2.13 1.30 0.15
C PHE A 385 -1.55 0.98 -1.24
N ALA A 386 -2.39 0.45 -2.14
CA ALA A 386 -1.96 0.14 -3.51
C ALA A 386 -1.60 1.39 -4.33
N MET A 387 -2.18 2.56 -3.99
CA MET A 387 -1.92 3.82 -4.69
C MET A 387 -0.49 4.33 -4.48
N GLN A 388 0.19 3.97 -3.38
CA GLN A 388 1.58 4.37 -3.16
C GLN A 388 2.48 3.96 -4.34
N PHE A 389 2.18 2.84 -5.00
CA PHE A 389 3.00 2.23 -6.05
C PHE A 389 2.36 2.28 -7.44
N TYR A 390 1.15 2.81 -7.57
CA TYR A 390 0.42 2.83 -8.83
C TYR A 390 1.10 3.72 -9.88
N ARG A 391 1.21 3.22 -11.12
CA ARG A 391 1.72 3.96 -12.29
C ARG A 391 0.63 4.23 -13.31
N LYS A 392 -0.10 3.21 -13.74
CA LYS A 392 -1.18 3.30 -14.73
C LYS A 392 -1.98 2.01 -14.82
N GLY A 393 -3.00 1.96 -15.68
CA GLY A 393 -3.87 0.81 -15.92
C GLY A 393 -5.01 0.72 -14.89
N ILE A 394 -5.84 -0.31 -15.00
CA ILE A 394 -6.98 -0.49 -14.09
C ILE A 394 -6.54 -1.35 -12.91
N SER A 395 -6.41 -0.70 -11.75
CA SER A 395 -6.01 -1.31 -10.48
C SER A 395 -7.11 -2.18 -9.91
N HIS A 396 -6.81 -3.44 -9.62
CA HIS A 396 -7.71 -4.37 -8.96
C HIS A 396 -6.95 -5.23 -7.93
N PRO A 397 -6.44 -4.60 -6.85
CA PRO A 397 -5.75 -5.31 -5.80
C PRO A 397 -6.73 -6.21 -5.03
N PHE A 398 -6.26 -7.37 -4.60
CA PHE A 398 -7.03 -8.22 -3.69
C PHE A 398 -7.43 -7.45 -2.42
N ARG A 399 -8.59 -7.80 -1.86
CA ARG A 399 -9.14 -7.18 -0.64
C ARG A 399 -8.15 -7.13 0.54
N ILE A 400 -7.22 -8.07 0.65
CA ILE A 400 -6.20 -8.08 1.71
C ILE A 400 -5.15 -6.97 1.54
N LEU A 401 -4.88 -6.55 0.30
CA LEU A 401 -3.92 -5.49 -0.05
C LEU A 401 -4.58 -4.11 -0.11
N CYS A 402 -5.91 -4.07 -0.20
CA CYS A 402 -6.70 -2.85 -0.22
C CYS A 402 -7.96 -3.04 0.63
N ASN A 403 -7.77 -3.15 1.94
CA ASN A 403 -8.84 -3.52 2.86
C ASN A 403 -9.92 -2.41 2.88
N PRO A 404 -11.17 -2.70 2.49
CA PRO A 404 -12.25 -1.71 2.42
C PRO A 404 -12.67 -1.17 3.79
N TRP A 405 -12.17 -1.74 4.89
CA TRP A 405 -12.39 -1.23 6.25
C TRP A 405 -11.27 -0.33 6.76
N MET A 406 -10.15 -0.23 6.03
CA MET A 406 -8.98 0.59 6.40
C MET A 406 -8.89 1.82 5.50
N ILE A 407 -9.98 2.57 5.39
CA ILE A 407 -10.06 3.76 4.55
C ILE A 407 -9.19 4.86 5.14
N ASP A 408 -8.33 5.43 4.32
CA ASP A 408 -7.37 6.43 4.77
C ASP A 408 -7.08 7.52 3.74
N HIS A 409 -7.80 7.57 2.62
CA HIS A 409 -7.61 8.62 1.63
C HIS A 409 -8.92 9.07 1.02
N ALA A 410 -9.10 10.38 0.90
CA ALA A 410 -10.25 10.99 0.24
C ALA A 410 -9.85 11.51 -1.13
N VAL A 411 -10.69 11.24 -2.14
CA VAL A 411 -10.41 11.50 -3.56
C VAL A 411 -11.72 11.82 -4.29
N LEU A 412 -11.60 12.41 -5.48
CA LEU A 412 -12.76 12.80 -6.26
C LEU A 412 -13.04 11.78 -7.37
N LEU A 413 -14.21 11.16 -7.34
CA LEU A 413 -14.71 10.29 -8.40
C LEU A 413 -15.29 11.17 -9.53
N VAL A 414 -14.69 11.10 -10.72
CA VAL A 414 -15.02 12.00 -11.85
C VAL A 414 -15.67 11.28 -13.02
N GLY A 415 -15.57 9.96 -13.08
CA GLY A 415 -16.10 9.21 -14.19
C GLY A 415 -16.01 7.70 -14.01
N PHE A 416 -16.46 6.98 -15.03
CA PHE A 416 -16.35 5.54 -15.16
C PHE A 416 -16.43 5.13 -16.63
N GLY A 417 -15.97 3.93 -16.93
CA GLY A 417 -16.06 3.37 -18.27
C GLY A 417 -15.55 1.94 -18.29
N GLU A 418 -15.06 1.53 -19.46
CA GLU A 418 -14.47 0.21 -19.69
C GLU A 418 -13.21 0.35 -20.56
N ARG A 419 -12.14 -0.39 -20.25
CA ARG A 419 -11.00 -0.57 -21.16
C ARG A 419 -10.81 -2.06 -21.38
N ASN A 420 -10.88 -2.51 -22.64
CA ASN A 420 -10.66 -3.91 -23.03
C ASN A 420 -11.51 -4.93 -22.23
N GLY A 421 -12.80 -4.65 -22.00
CA GLY A 421 -13.68 -5.53 -21.23
C GLY A 421 -13.58 -5.38 -19.71
N ILE A 422 -12.73 -4.47 -19.20
CA ILE A 422 -12.53 -4.27 -17.76
C ILE A 422 -13.16 -2.94 -17.33
N PRO A 423 -14.21 -2.97 -16.49
CA PRO A 423 -14.88 -1.76 -16.03
C PRO A 423 -14.02 -1.02 -14.99
N PHE A 424 -14.02 0.30 -15.04
CA PHE A 424 -13.26 1.14 -14.12
C PHE A 424 -14.04 2.35 -13.61
N TRP A 425 -13.57 2.87 -12.48
CA TRP A 425 -13.81 4.20 -11.94
C TRP A 425 -12.62 5.11 -12.27
N ALA A 426 -12.88 6.31 -12.78
CA ALA A 426 -11.88 7.36 -12.96
C ALA A 426 -11.87 8.27 -11.74
N ILE A 427 -10.73 8.34 -11.06
CA ILE A 427 -10.59 9.02 -9.78
C ILE A 427 -9.49 10.08 -9.89
N LYS A 428 -9.81 11.34 -9.61
CA LYS A 428 -8.85 12.44 -9.51
C LYS A 428 -8.19 12.40 -8.14
N ASN A 429 -6.86 12.33 -8.12
CA ASN A 429 -6.06 12.36 -6.90
C ASN A 429 -5.51 13.77 -6.63
N SER A 430 -4.98 14.00 -5.43
CA SER A 430 -4.41 15.26 -4.94
C SER A 430 -2.89 15.20 -4.79
N TRP A 431 -2.22 14.36 -5.58
CA TRP A 431 -0.77 14.10 -5.47
C TRP A 431 0.03 14.68 -6.64
N GLY A 432 -0.55 15.61 -7.39
CA GLY A 432 0.07 16.20 -8.58
C GLY A 432 0.02 15.30 -9.81
N THR A 433 0.26 15.91 -10.98
CA THR A 433 0.18 15.27 -12.29
C THR A 433 1.26 14.22 -12.54
N GLU A 434 2.40 14.31 -11.84
CA GLU A 434 3.52 13.36 -11.94
C GLU A 434 3.23 11.98 -11.32
N TRP A 435 2.09 11.83 -10.63
CA TRP A 435 1.67 10.56 -10.03
C TRP A 435 0.54 9.91 -10.84
N GLY A 436 0.56 8.58 -10.96
CA GLY A 436 -0.48 7.83 -11.69
C GLY A 436 -0.59 8.21 -13.17
N GLU A 437 -1.79 8.11 -13.72
CA GLU A 437 -2.08 8.57 -15.09
C GLU A 437 -2.40 10.06 -15.08
N GLN A 438 -1.38 10.91 -15.11
CA GLN A 438 -1.52 12.38 -15.09
C GLN A 438 -2.29 12.88 -13.86
N GLY A 439 -2.09 12.26 -12.70
CA GLY A 439 -2.80 12.56 -11.46
C GLY A 439 -4.08 11.76 -11.23
N TYR A 440 -4.45 10.88 -12.16
CA TYR A 440 -5.64 10.05 -12.05
C TYR A 440 -5.31 8.61 -11.68
N TYR A 441 -6.26 8.01 -10.97
CA TYR A 441 -6.27 6.59 -10.58
C TYR A 441 -7.46 5.91 -11.25
N TYR A 442 -7.21 4.78 -11.90
CA TYR A 442 -8.26 3.95 -12.47
C TYR A 442 -8.41 2.70 -11.61
N LEU A 443 -9.58 2.56 -10.97
CA LEU A 443 -9.88 1.49 -10.02
C LEU A 443 -10.96 0.59 -10.62
N TYR A 444 -10.83 -0.72 -10.46
CA TYR A 444 -11.85 -1.67 -10.91
C TYR A 444 -13.24 -1.35 -10.31
N ARG A 445 -14.26 -1.35 -11.18
CA ARG A 445 -15.66 -1.06 -10.82
C ARG A 445 -16.49 -2.34 -10.73
N GLY A 446 -17.30 -2.46 -9.69
CA GLY A 446 -18.26 -3.55 -9.51
C GLY A 446 -17.92 -4.58 -8.42
N SER A 447 -16.90 -4.32 -7.59
CA SER A 447 -16.51 -5.21 -6.48
C SER A 447 -16.38 -4.49 -5.12
N GLY A 448 -16.72 -3.21 -5.03
CA GLY A 448 -16.44 -2.36 -3.88
C GLY A 448 -14.94 -2.25 -3.59
N ALA A 449 -14.12 -2.29 -4.64
CA ALA A 449 -12.67 -2.32 -4.54
C ALA A 449 -12.16 -1.18 -3.63
N CYS A 450 -11.24 -1.52 -2.72
CA CYS A 450 -10.66 -0.57 -1.77
C CYS A 450 -11.66 0.17 -0.86
N GLY A 451 -12.94 -0.23 -0.82
CA GLY A 451 -13.97 0.43 -0.02
C GLY A 451 -14.49 1.73 -0.62
N MET A 452 -14.22 1.99 -1.90
CA MET A 452 -14.54 3.26 -2.57
C MET A 452 -16.01 3.69 -2.49
N ASN A 453 -16.92 2.72 -2.34
CA ASN A 453 -18.37 2.91 -2.30
C ASN A 453 -18.93 3.14 -0.88
N THR A 454 -18.09 3.28 0.14
CA THR A 454 -18.55 3.30 1.54
C THR A 454 -18.75 4.71 2.11
N MET A 455 -18.07 5.71 1.55
CA MET A 455 -18.08 7.11 1.99
C MET A 455 -18.28 8.05 0.79
N CYS A 456 -19.37 7.87 0.05
CA CYS A 456 -19.71 8.69 -1.11
C CYS A 456 -20.57 9.88 -0.70
N SER A 457 -20.19 11.08 -1.11
CA SER A 457 -20.87 12.32 -0.71
C SER A 457 -20.78 13.43 -1.75
N SER A 458 -21.73 14.35 -1.71
CA SER A 458 -21.73 15.54 -2.57
C SER A 458 -22.33 16.75 -1.88
N ALA A 459 -21.85 17.94 -2.22
CA ALA A 459 -22.50 19.21 -1.95
C ALA A 459 -23.83 19.36 -2.71
N VAL A 460 -24.68 20.24 -2.19
CA VAL A 460 -25.90 20.74 -2.84
C VAL A 460 -25.71 22.22 -3.14
N VAL A 461 -25.87 22.60 -4.41
CA VAL A 461 -25.83 24.00 -4.86
C VAL A 461 -27.16 24.34 -5.53
N ASN A 462 -27.80 25.43 -5.09
CA ASN A 462 -29.11 25.89 -5.60
C ASN A 462 -29.02 27.06 -6.59
#